data_AF-A0AAW4JN52-F1
#
_entry.id   AF-A0AAW4JN52-F1
#
_cell.length_a   1.000
_cell.length_b   1.000
_cell.length_c   1.000
_cell.angle_alpha   90.00
_cell.angle_beta   90.00
_cell.angle_gamma   90.00
#
_symmetry.space_group_name_H-M   'P 1'
#
loop_
_entity.id
_entity.type
_entity.pdbx_description
1 polymer ?
#
loop_
_entity_poly.entity_id
_entity_poly.type
_entity_poly.pdbx_seq_one_letter_code
_entity_poly.pdbx_strand_id
1 'polypeptide(L)'
;MTELATRAQAFGLIANGVSAGLSAPWRVYLARGCRYLSLSVGDRGEWDAWRTHLGCPELSVRVYDSGGEIRRASVAEVILDGCRISVELVEEVSTDDLERLLVVDPLPGTDER
;
A
#
# COMPACT_ATOMS: atom_id res chain seq x y z
N MET A 1 7.88 9.85 -26.10
CA MET A 1 7.69 8.40 -25.88
C MET A 1 8.37 8.06 -24.56
N THR A 2 7.64 8.19 -23.46
CA THR A 2 8.17 7.92 -22.10
C THR A 2 7.42 6.72 -21.55
N GLU A 3 8.07 5.56 -21.67
CA GLU A 3 7.55 4.24 -21.29
C GLU A 3 7.73 3.92 -19.79
N LEU A 4 6.79 3.14 -19.28
CA LEU A 4 6.55 2.45 -18.00
C LEU A 4 6.86 0.97 -17.96
N ALA A 5 7.18 0.35 -16.82
CA ALA A 5 8.30 0.70 -15.98
C ALA A 5 9.33 -0.35 -16.37
N THR A 6 10.40 0.06 -17.02
CA THR A 6 11.56 -0.82 -17.18
C THR A 6 12.00 -1.28 -15.79
N ARG A 7 12.64 -2.45 -15.68
CA ARG A 7 13.23 -2.90 -14.41
C ARG A 7 14.05 -1.78 -13.74
N ALA A 8 14.80 -1.01 -14.52
CA ALA A 8 15.58 0.13 -14.05
C ALA A 8 14.72 1.21 -13.37
N GLN A 9 13.57 1.57 -13.94
CA GLN A 9 12.66 2.55 -13.33
C GLN A 9 12.04 2.01 -12.03
N ALA A 10 11.62 0.73 -12.00
CA ALA A 10 11.09 0.12 -10.79
C ALA A 10 12.14 0.07 -9.66
N PHE A 11 13.37 -0.35 -9.96
CA PHE A 11 14.46 -0.34 -9.00
C PHE A 11 14.87 1.07 -8.58
N GLY A 12 14.86 2.04 -9.51
CA GLY A 12 15.14 3.45 -9.19
C GLY A 12 14.12 4.04 -8.22
N LEU A 13 12.83 3.75 -8.42
CA LEU A 13 11.77 4.15 -7.50
C LEU A 13 11.98 3.56 -6.10
N ILE A 14 12.30 2.26 -6.03
CA ILE A 14 12.57 1.59 -4.74
C ILE A 14 13.81 2.17 -4.08
N ALA A 15 14.89 2.37 -4.84
CA ALA A 15 16.13 2.97 -4.34
C ALA A 15 15.90 4.38 -3.78
N ASN A 16 15.08 5.19 -4.44
CA ASN A 16 14.71 6.52 -3.96
C ASN A 16 13.96 6.44 -2.62
N GLY A 17 12.97 5.56 -2.48
CA GLY A 17 12.26 5.36 -1.21
C GLY A 17 13.19 4.89 -0.09
N VAL A 18 14.05 3.90 -0.37
CA VAL A 18 15.04 3.41 0.61
C VAL A 18 16.03 4.50 1.01
N SER A 19 16.49 5.32 0.05
CA SER A 19 17.37 6.45 0.34
C SER A 19 16.69 7.54 1.19
N ALA A 20 15.36 7.61 1.15
CA ALA A 20 14.55 8.47 2.01
C ALA A 20 14.24 7.85 3.38
N GLY A 21 14.82 6.68 3.70
CA GLY A 21 14.71 6.02 5.00
C GLY A 21 13.59 4.98 5.11
N LEU A 22 12.94 4.61 4.01
CA LEU A 22 11.91 3.56 4.03
C LEU A 22 12.55 2.16 4.03
N SER A 23 11.90 1.21 4.71
CA SER A 23 12.21 -0.21 4.55
C SER A 23 11.99 -0.63 3.10
N ALA A 24 12.88 -1.47 2.56
CA ALA A 24 12.69 -2.04 1.24
C ALA A 24 11.45 -2.97 1.25
N PRO A 25 10.58 -2.93 0.21
CA PRO A 25 9.47 -3.87 0.10
C PRO A 25 9.99 -5.31 0.07
N TRP A 26 9.34 -6.21 0.81
CA TRP A 26 9.78 -7.61 0.89
C TRP A 26 9.45 -8.40 -0.38
N ARG A 27 8.48 -7.91 -1.18
CA ARG A 27 8.18 -8.45 -2.51
C ARG A 27 7.87 -7.34 -3.50
N VAL A 28 8.34 -7.54 -4.72
CA VAL A 28 8.08 -6.64 -5.85
C VAL A 28 7.53 -7.46 -7.01
N TYR A 29 6.39 -7.06 -7.54
CA TYR A 29 5.80 -7.66 -8.73
C TYR A 29 5.74 -6.65 -9.87
N LEU A 30 6.20 -7.06 -11.05
CA LEU A 30 6.15 -6.28 -12.28
C LEU A 30 5.33 -7.05 -13.31
N ALA A 31 4.18 -6.50 -13.72
CA ALA A 31 3.35 -7.14 -14.74
C ALA A 31 4.01 -7.02 -16.11
N ARG A 32 4.16 -8.14 -16.82
CA ARG A 32 4.65 -8.12 -18.21
C ARG A 32 3.53 -7.64 -19.13
N GLY A 33 3.80 -6.63 -19.96
CA GLY A 33 2.83 -6.12 -20.94
C GLY A 33 1.80 -5.13 -20.40
N CYS A 34 1.84 -4.82 -19.11
CA CYS A 34 1.04 -3.76 -18.47
C CYS A 34 1.97 -2.89 -17.62
N ARG A 35 1.77 -1.57 -17.60
CA ARG A 35 2.56 -0.65 -16.77
C ARG A 35 2.06 -0.73 -15.31
N TYR A 36 2.37 -1.83 -14.64
CA TYR A 36 1.94 -2.11 -13.27
C TYR A 36 3.09 -2.63 -12.41
N LEU A 37 3.28 -1.97 -11.25
CA LEU A 37 4.24 -2.31 -10.21
C LEU A 37 3.47 -2.51 -8.90
N SER A 38 3.69 -3.63 -8.22
CA SER A 38 3.13 -3.87 -6.88
C SER A 38 4.28 -4.06 -5.88
N LEU A 39 4.20 -3.32 -4.79
CA LEU A 39 5.13 -3.35 -3.66
C LEU A 39 4.41 -3.99 -2.49
N SER A 40 4.81 -5.20 -2.09
CA SER A 40 4.32 -5.80 -0.84
C SER A 40 5.23 -5.39 0.31
N VAL A 41 4.63 -4.92 1.40
CA VAL A 41 5.32 -4.45 2.62
C VAL A 41 4.96 -5.31 3.83
N GLY A 42 5.81 -5.31 4.84
CA GLY A 42 5.79 -6.29 5.93
C GLY A 42 4.80 -5.96 7.04
N ASP A 43 4.56 -4.68 7.28
CA ASP A 43 3.67 -4.21 8.34
C ASP A 43 2.97 -2.89 8.01
N ARG A 44 2.09 -2.45 8.92
CA ARG A 44 1.30 -1.22 8.81
C ARG A 44 2.17 0.05 8.74
N GLY A 45 3.23 0.12 9.52
CA GLY A 45 4.13 1.27 9.54
C GLY A 45 4.86 1.44 8.22
N GLU A 46 5.35 0.33 7.65
CA GLU A 46 5.94 0.33 6.31
C GLU A 46 4.91 0.72 5.24
N TRP A 47 3.68 0.22 5.32
CA TRP A 47 2.61 0.58 4.40
C TRP A 47 2.25 2.07 4.45
N ASP A 48 2.12 2.64 5.64
CA ASP A 48 1.86 4.06 5.85
C ASP A 48 3.02 4.93 5.35
N ALA A 49 4.26 4.50 5.54
CA ALA A 49 5.44 5.20 5.04
C ALA A 49 5.50 5.19 3.51
N TRP A 50 5.33 4.03 2.88
CA TRP A 50 5.36 3.90 1.42
C TRP A 50 4.23 4.65 0.73
N ARG A 51 2.98 4.53 1.22
CA ARG A 51 1.86 5.25 0.61
C ARG A 51 2.03 6.77 0.74
N THR A 52 2.57 7.24 1.87
CA THR A 52 2.82 8.67 2.11
C THR A 52 3.92 9.17 1.19
N HIS A 53 5.03 8.42 1.08
CA HIS A 53 6.15 8.75 0.21
C HIS A 53 5.74 8.84 -1.27
N LEU A 54 4.88 7.94 -1.73
CA LEU A 54 4.38 7.92 -3.11
C LEU A 54 3.18 8.85 -3.34
N GLY A 55 2.61 9.43 -2.28
CA GLY A 55 1.45 10.30 -2.36
C GLY A 55 0.20 9.60 -2.90
N CYS A 56 -0.06 8.35 -2.48
CA CYS A 56 -1.17 7.55 -3.00
C CYS A 56 -2.54 8.14 -2.64
N PRO A 57 -3.36 8.57 -3.61
CA PRO A 57 -4.69 9.13 -3.35
C PRO A 57 -5.77 8.06 -3.13
N GLU A 58 -5.61 6.88 -3.73
CA GLU A 58 -6.62 5.84 -3.71
C GLU A 58 -6.27 4.78 -2.67
N LEU A 59 -7.23 4.48 -1.80
CA LEU A 59 -7.12 3.46 -0.78
C LEU A 59 -8.26 2.47 -0.93
N SER A 60 -7.94 1.18 -1.02
CA SER A 60 -8.93 0.10 -0.98
C SER A 60 -8.59 -0.91 0.10
N VAL A 61 -9.62 -1.43 0.75
CA VAL A 61 -9.50 -2.48 1.78
C VAL A 61 -10.39 -3.64 1.36
N ARG A 62 -9.84 -4.85 1.43
CA ARG A 62 -10.58 -6.10 1.19
C ARG A 62 -10.39 -7.02 2.39
N VAL A 63 -11.48 -7.57 2.89
CA VAL A 63 -11.46 -8.59 3.94
C VAL A 63 -12.00 -9.88 3.34
N TYR A 64 -11.28 -10.99 3.55
CA TYR A 64 -11.65 -12.30 2.99
C TYR A 64 -11.19 -13.42 3.91
N ASP A 65 -11.91 -14.55 3.89
CA ASP A 65 -11.47 -15.79 4.50
C ASP A 65 -10.45 -16.49 3.58
N SER A 66 -9.36 -16.99 4.16
CA SER A 66 -8.37 -17.80 3.47
C SER A 66 -7.97 -18.98 4.34
N GLY A 67 -8.69 -20.10 4.19
CA GLY A 67 -8.37 -21.33 4.91
C GLY A 67 -8.76 -21.30 6.38
N GLY A 68 -9.84 -20.58 6.73
CA GLY A 68 -10.31 -20.42 8.11
C GLY A 68 -9.64 -19.28 8.87
N GLU A 69 -8.70 -18.56 8.24
CA GLU A 69 -8.12 -17.32 8.75
C GLU A 69 -8.73 -16.12 8.02
N ILE A 70 -9.11 -15.08 8.76
CA ILE A 70 -9.56 -13.83 8.17
C ILE A 70 -8.34 -12.98 7.79
N ARG A 71 -8.28 -12.56 6.53
CA ARG A 71 -7.21 -11.75 5.98
C ARG A 71 -7.73 -10.37 5.60
N ARG A 72 -6.94 -9.34 5.88
CA ARG A 72 -7.14 -7.96 5.41
C ARG A 72 -6.06 -7.62 4.39
N ALA A 73 -6.47 -7.26 3.17
CA ALA A 73 -5.60 -6.63 2.19
C ALA A 73 -5.87 -5.12 2.17
N SER A 74 -4.86 -4.32 2.49
CA SER A 74 -4.87 -2.86 2.34
C SER A 74 -4.03 -2.50 1.11
N VAL A 75 -4.62 -1.78 0.16
CA VAL A 75 -3.96 -1.40 -1.09
C VAL A 75 -4.03 0.12 -1.22
N ALA A 76 -2.88 0.76 -1.38
CA ALA A 76 -2.78 2.16 -1.75
C ALA A 76 -2.25 2.26 -3.19
N GLU A 77 -2.92 3.02 -4.06
CA GLU A 77 -2.57 3.11 -5.47
C GLU A 77 -2.27 4.54 -5.91
N VAL A 78 -1.33 4.69 -6.85
CA VAL A 78 -0.98 5.94 -7.53
C VAL A 78 -0.63 5.67 -8.99
N ILE A 79 -0.85 6.66 -9.86
CA ILE A 79 -0.31 6.65 -11.22
C ILE A 79 0.86 7.63 -11.27
N LEU A 80 2.08 7.12 -11.43
CA LEU A 80 3.28 7.94 -11.67
C LEU A 80 3.74 7.69 -13.09
N ASP A 81 3.95 8.75 -13.87
CA ASP A 81 4.39 8.75 -15.27
C ASP A 81 3.57 7.81 -16.22
N GLY A 82 2.37 7.37 -15.83
CA GLY A 82 1.57 6.37 -16.57
C GLY A 82 1.82 4.91 -16.16
N CYS A 83 2.45 4.67 -15.01
CA CYS A 83 2.53 3.38 -14.35
C CYS A 83 1.59 3.37 -13.17
N ARG A 84 0.73 2.38 -13.09
CA ARG A 84 -0.03 2.12 -11.87
C ARG A 84 0.90 1.45 -10.87
N ILE A 85 1.07 2.05 -9.71
CA ILE A 85 1.87 1.53 -8.61
C ILE A 85 0.93 1.25 -7.45
N SER A 86 0.97 0.03 -6.92
CA SER A 86 0.27 -0.35 -5.71
C SER A 86 1.25 -0.62 -4.57
N VAL A 87 0.88 -0.20 -3.36
CA VAL A 87 1.52 -0.59 -2.10
C VAL A 87 0.53 -1.47 -1.36
N GLU A 88 0.91 -2.70 -1.10
CA GLU A 88 0.03 -3.77 -0.62
C GLU A 88 0.52 -4.30 0.73
N LEU A 89 -0.39 -4.33 1.70
CA LEU A 89 -0.20 -4.98 2.98
C LEU A 89 -1.29 -6.04 3.16
N VAL A 90 -0.88 -7.28 3.43
CA VAL A 90 -1.79 -8.38 3.76
C VAL A 90 -1.51 -8.81 5.18
N GLU A 91 -2.53 -8.69 6.02
CA GLU A 91 -2.47 -9.04 7.44
C GLU A 91 -3.50 -10.13 7.75
N GLU A 92 -3.19 -10.98 8.72
CA GLU A 92 -4.21 -11.75 9.43
C GLU A 92 -4.89 -10.81 10.43
N VAL A 93 -6.22 -10.88 10.51
CA VAL A 93 -7.00 -10.03 11.41
C VAL A 93 -7.99 -10.86 12.19
N SER A 94 -8.21 -10.54 13.47
CA SER A 94 -9.29 -11.15 14.23
C SER A 94 -10.63 -10.56 13.78
N THR A 95 -11.71 -11.30 14.00
CA THR A 95 -13.05 -10.72 13.90
C THR A 95 -13.28 -9.60 14.92
N ASP A 96 -12.52 -9.58 16.02
CA ASP A 96 -12.55 -8.50 17.01
C ASP A 96 -11.90 -7.21 16.48
N ASP A 97 -10.98 -7.33 15.52
CA ASP A 97 -10.34 -6.18 14.86
C ASP A 97 -11.25 -5.54 13.80
N LEU A 98 -12.26 -6.27 13.28
CA LEU A 98 -13.22 -5.73 12.30
C LEU A 98 -13.97 -4.51 12.83
N GLU A 99 -14.27 -4.44 14.14
CA GLU A 99 -14.88 -3.26 14.73
C GLU A 99 -13.96 -2.01 14.64
N ARG A 100 -12.64 -2.21 14.65
CA ARG A 100 -11.63 -1.15 14.48
C ARG A 100 -11.38 -0.81 12.99
N LEU A 101 -11.91 -1.61 12.07
CA LEU A 101 -11.89 -1.37 10.62
C LEU A 101 -13.04 -0.51 10.13
N LEU A 102 -14.07 -0.30 10.96
CA LEU A 102 -15.06 0.73 10.72
C LEU A 102 -14.32 2.07 10.74
N VAL A 103 -14.27 2.71 9.57
CA VAL A 103 -13.78 4.08 9.40
C VAL A 103 -14.75 5.01 10.13
N VAL A 104 -14.67 5.03 11.46
CA VAL A 104 -15.13 6.16 12.23
C VAL A 104 -13.95 7.12 12.14
N ASP A 105 -14.05 8.11 11.25
CA ASP A 105 -13.21 9.29 11.39
C ASP A 105 -13.28 9.73 12.85
N PRO A 106 -12.14 9.88 13.57
CA PRO A 106 -12.18 10.53 14.85
C PRO A 106 -12.68 11.95 14.57
N LEU A 107 -13.97 12.18 14.78
CA LEU A 107 -14.54 13.52 14.86
C LEU A 107 -13.65 14.25 15.88
N PRO A 108 -13.04 15.40 15.50
CA PRO A 108 -12.29 16.19 16.46
C PRO A 108 -13.26 16.46 17.62
N GLY A 109 -12.88 16.01 18.81
CA GLY A 109 -13.72 16.09 19.98
C GLY A 109 -14.27 17.50 20.12
N THR A 110 -15.59 17.62 20.14
CA THR A 110 -16.25 18.83 20.59
C THR A 110 -16.03 18.91 22.09
N ASP A 111 -14.83 19.34 22.45
CA ASP A 111 -14.50 19.81 23.79
C ASP A 111 -15.08 21.22 23.92
N GLU A 112 -16.40 21.32 24.08
CA GLU A 112 -17.06 22.57 24.46
C GLU A 112 -18.15 22.34 25.50
N ARG A 113 -17.73 22.57 26.75
CA ARG A 113 -18.46 23.18 27.90
C ARG A 113 -19.58 22.41 28.60
#